data_AF-A0A927QC01-F1
#
_entry.id   AF-A0A927QC01-F1
#
_cell.length_a   1.000
_cell.length_b   1.000
_cell.length_c   1.000
_cell.angle_alpha   90.00
_cell.angle_beta   90.00
_cell.angle_gamma   90.00
#
_symmetry.space_group_name_H-M   'P 1'
#
loop_
_entity.id
_entity.type
_entity.pdbx_description
1 polymer ?
#
loop_
_entity_poly.entity_id
_entity_poly.type
_entity_poly.pdbx_seq_one_letter_code
_entity_poly.pdbx_strand_id
1 'polypeptide(L)'
;MTIAQHLLERHTDVSRYSVMIDENEGVATFLLFDLSGAVSGYQQYRPAAEKVRKNDQNDGRYFTYKSTGRHAVFGLETWNWSDPLYLVEGIFDCVRLHNLGCAAIATLSNDPKQLAEWLWTINRPIYAICDSGEGGAKLANFSHRYVTCSDGDLGSMTNDQVAKILAAF
;
A
#
# COMPACT_ATOMS: atom_id res chain seq x y z
N MET A 1 1.26 -4.67 23.60
CA MET A 1 1.50 -3.51 22.73
C MET A 1 0.16 -3.09 22.15
N THR A 2 -0.13 -1.78 22.13
CA THR A 2 -1.35 -1.26 21.48
C THR A 2 -1.21 -1.32 19.96
N ILE A 3 -2.32 -1.33 19.22
CA ILE A 3 -2.31 -1.27 17.76
C ILE A 3 -1.67 0.04 17.29
N ALA A 4 -1.95 1.15 17.95
CA ALA A 4 -1.31 2.43 17.63
C ALA A 4 0.23 2.39 17.74
N GLN A 5 0.76 1.78 18.81
CA GLN A 5 2.21 1.59 18.98
C GLN A 5 2.79 0.68 17.89
N HIS A 6 2.12 -0.44 17.61
CA HIS A 6 2.53 -1.36 16.54
C HIS A 6 2.58 -0.68 15.18
N LEU A 7 1.58 0.15 14.86
CA LEU A 7 1.55 0.93 13.63
C LEU A 7 2.70 1.94 13.56
N LEU A 8 3.04 2.59 14.67
CA LEU A 8 4.18 3.50 14.71
C LEU A 8 5.51 2.76 14.50
N GLU A 9 5.68 1.56 15.06
CA GLU A 9 6.84 0.69 14.78
C GLU A 9 6.91 0.26 13.31
N ARG A 10 5.73 0.11 12.66
CA ARG A 10 5.60 -0.08 11.20
C ARG A 10 5.75 1.21 10.41
N HIS A 11 6.22 2.29 11.04
CA HIS A 11 6.43 3.62 10.46
C HIS A 11 5.14 4.33 10.03
N THR A 12 3.99 3.89 10.51
CA THR A 12 2.68 4.46 10.18
C THR A 12 2.27 5.47 11.25
N ASP A 13 2.48 6.75 10.97
CA ASP A 13 1.84 7.83 11.71
C ASP A 13 0.35 7.90 11.34
N VAL A 14 -0.49 7.39 12.22
CA VAL A 14 -1.94 7.28 12.01
C VAL A 14 -2.63 8.63 11.87
N SER A 15 -2.02 9.73 12.34
CA SER A 15 -2.59 11.07 12.20
C SER A 15 -2.59 11.58 10.75
N ARG A 16 -1.79 10.97 9.87
CA ARG A 16 -1.70 11.30 8.44
C ARG A 16 -2.78 10.64 7.59
N TYR A 17 -3.47 9.64 8.13
CA TYR A 17 -4.31 8.74 7.35
C TYR A 17 -5.73 8.66 7.92
N SER A 18 -6.70 8.34 7.06
CA SER A 18 -8.04 7.97 7.50
C SER A 18 -8.03 6.52 8.02
N VAL A 19 -7.62 6.37 9.28
CA VAL A 19 -7.49 5.08 9.97
C VAL A 19 -8.34 5.06 11.23
N MET A 20 -9.12 4.00 11.39
CA MET A 20 -9.83 3.70 12.64
C MET A 20 -9.10 2.58 13.37
N ILE A 21 -8.90 2.75 14.67
CA ILE A 21 -8.25 1.74 15.52
C ILE A 21 -9.27 1.24 16.53
N ASP A 22 -9.47 -0.07 16.54
CA ASP A 22 -10.20 -0.78 17.59
C ASP A 22 -9.19 -1.58 18.41
N GLU A 23 -8.79 -1.03 19.56
CA GLU A 23 -7.83 -1.68 20.45
C GLU A 23 -8.41 -2.92 21.16
N ASN A 24 -9.74 -2.99 21.32
CA ASN A 24 -10.38 -4.15 21.97
C ASN A 24 -10.37 -5.35 21.04
N GLU A 25 -10.68 -5.14 19.76
CA GLU A 25 -10.67 -6.17 18.71
C GLU A 25 -9.28 -6.38 18.08
N GLY A 26 -8.32 -5.50 18.40
CA GLY A 26 -6.95 -5.56 17.86
C GLY A 26 -6.89 -5.31 16.35
N VAL A 27 -7.67 -4.35 15.84
CA VAL A 27 -7.82 -4.06 14.40
C VAL A 27 -7.48 -2.62 14.08
N ALA A 28 -6.70 -2.43 13.01
CA ALA A 28 -6.61 -1.15 12.32
C ALA A 28 -7.37 -1.23 10.99
N THR A 29 -8.29 -0.29 10.74
CA THR A 29 -9.05 -0.19 9.50
C THR A 29 -8.61 1.04 8.72
N PHE A 30 -7.99 0.83 7.57
CA PHE A 30 -7.56 1.88 6.65
C PHE A 30 -8.64 2.11 5.60
N LEU A 31 -9.11 3.34 5.45
CA LEU A 31 -10.05 3.67 4.37
C LEU A 31 -9.33 3.70 3.02
N LEU A 32 -10.05 3.26 1.98
CA LEU A 32 -9.61 3.31 0.60
C LEU A 32 -10.49 4.28 -0.17
N PHE A 33 -9.88 4.95 -1.14
CA PHE A 33 -10.51 6.04 -1.86
C PHE A 33 -10.47 5.78 -3.37
N ASP A 34 -11.44 6.38 -4.06
CA ASP A 34 -11.38 6.56 -5.51
C ASP A 34 -10.90 7.98 -5.87
N LEU A 35 -10.84 8.26 -7.18
CA LEU A 35 -10.31 9.51 -7.72
C LEU A 35 -11.18 10.74 -7.41
N SER A 36 -12.42 10.54 -6.97
CA SER A 36 -13.27 11.63 -6.50
C SER A 36 -13.00 12.01 -5.04
N GLY A 37 -12.13 11.26 -4.35
CA GLY A 37 -11.89 11.39 -2.91
C GLY A 37 -12.98 10.75 -2.05
N ALA A 38 -13.93 10.04 -2.66
CA ALA A 38 -14.96 9.32 -1.93
C ALA A 38 -14.43 7.96 -1.46
N VAL A 39 -14.87 7.54 -0.27
CA VAL A 39 -14.55 6.21 0.27
C VAL A 39 -15.15 5.14 -0.65
N SER A 40 -14.32 4.21 -1.08
CA SER A 40 -14.66 3.13 -2.02
C SER A 40 -14.26 1.74 -1.52
N GLY A 41 -13.74 1.66 -0.30
CA GLY A 41 -13.37 0.41 0.35
C GLY A 41 -12.66 0.64 1.67
N TYR A 42 -12.18 -0.45 2.26
CA TYR A 42 -11.31 -0.42 3.42
C TYR A 42 -10.41 -1.67 3.44
N GLN A 43 -9.27 -1.57 4.13
CA GLN A 43 -8.46 -2.72 4.49
C GLN A 43 -8.34 -2.80 6.03
N GLN A 44 -8.76 -3.93 6.59
CA GLN A 44 -8.51 -4.28 7.98
C GLN A 44 -7.15 -4.96 8.10
N TYR A 45 -6.42 -4.59 9.14
CA TYR A 45 -5.14 -5.16 9.52
C TYR A 45 -5.19 -5.64 10.97
N ARG A 46 -4.87 -6.91 11.19
CA ARG A 46 -4.80 -7.57 12.49
C ARG A 46 -3.37 -8.05 12.73
N PRO A 47 -2.53 -7.30 13.49
CA PRO A 47 -1.12 -7.66 13.72
C PRO A 47 -0.92 -9.06 14.31
N ALA A 48 -1.82 -9.44 15.22
CA ALA A 48 -1.75 -10.71 15.95
C ALA A 48 -2.20 -11.93 15.12
N ALA A 49 -2.90 -11.71 14.00
CA ALA A 49 -3.39 -12.81 13.17
C ALA A 49 -2.27 -13.43 12.32
N GLU A 50 -2.37 -14.73 12.08
CA GLU A 50 -1.42 -15.47 11.26
C GLU A 50 -1.57 -15.15 9.76
N LYS A 51 -0.48 -15.27 8.99
CA LYS A 51 -0.48 -15.02 7.53
C LYS A 51 -1.05 -16.20 6.72
N VAL A 52 -1.83 -17.08 7.34
CA VAL A 52 -2.33 -18.33 6.72
C VAL A 52 -3.67 -18.11 6.01
N ARG A 53 -4.55 -17.29 6.60
CA ARG A 53 -5.89 -17.04 6.04
C ARG A 53 -5.88 -15.80 5.16
N LYS A 54 -5.96 -16.01 3.85
CA LYS A 54 -6.00 -14.93 2.86
C LYS A 54 -7.40 -14.30 2.83
N ASN A 55 -7.47 -12.99 3.05
CA ASN A 55 -8.67 -12.17 2.88
C ASN A 55 -9.92 -12.67 3.63
N ASP A 56 -9.75 -13.07 4.88
CA ASP A 56 -10.83 -13.47 5.78
C ASP A 56 -11.18 -12.30 6.71
N GLN A 57 -12.47 -11.93 6.78
CA GLN A 57 -12.95 -10.75 7.51
C GLN A 57 -12.73 -10.85 9.03
N ASN A 58 -12.79 -12.06 9.58
CA ASN A 58 -12.76 -12.27 11.02
C ASN A 58 -11.35 -12.59 11.49
N ASP A 59 -10.66 -13.49 10.79
CA ASP A 59 -9.42 -14.12 11.27
C ASP A 59 -8.20 -13.83 10.38
N GLY A 60 -8.38 -13.12 9.26
CA GLY A 60 -7.28 -12.77 8.37
C GLY A 60 -6.39 -11.67 8.93
N ARG A 61 -5.06 -11.80 8.75
CA ARG A 61 -4.13 -10.68 9.00
C ARG A 61 -4.51 -9.45 8.19
N TYR A 62 -4.96 -9.67 6.97
CA TYR A 62 -5.49 -8.64 6.09
C TYR A 62 -6.86 -9.07 5.56
N PHE A 63 -7.82 -8.16 5.62
CA PHE A 63 -9.09 -8.26 4.92
C PHE A 63 -9.34 -6.98 4.15
N THR A 64 -9.60 -7.09 2.85
CA THR A 64 -9.85 -5.96 1.97
C THR A 64 -11.25 -6.05 1.40
N TYR A 65 -12.04 -5.03 1.68
CA TYR A 65 -13.33 -4.81 1.04
C TYR A 65 -13.20 -3.67 0.03
N LYS A 66 -13.70 -3.90 -1.18
CA LYS A 66 -13.76 -2.89 -2.26
C LYS A 66 -15.18 -2.85 -2.80
N SER A 67 -15.76 -1.66 -2.93
CA SER A 67 -17.04 -1.47 -3.59
C SER A 67 -16.94 -1.90 -5.06
N THR A 68 -17.89 -2.71 -5.51
CA THR A 68 -17.94 -3.20 -6.89
C THR A 68 -17.96 -2.04 -7.89
N GLY A 69 -17.14 -2.12 -8.93
CA GLY A 69 -17.10 -1.12 -10.00
C GLY A 69 -16.40 0.19 -9.63
N ARG A 70 -15.76 0.29 -8.46
CA ARG A 70 -15.00 1.48 -8.05
C ARG A 70 -13.52 1.16 -7.89
N HIS A 71 -12.68 2.14 -8.24
CA HIS A 71 -11.27 2.11 -7.86
C HIS A 71 -11.16 2.26 -6.34
N ALA A 72 -10.28 1.48 -5.72
CA ALA A 72 -10.02 1.55 -4.30
C ALA A 72 -8.53 1.38 -4.07
N VAL A 73 -7.87 2.48 -3.73
CA VAL A 73 -6.44 2.54 -3.43
C VAL A 73 -6.21 3.29 -2.12
N PHE A 74 -5.05 3.05 -1.52
CA PHE A 74 -4.53 3.83 -0.39
C PHE A 74 -3.47 4.81 -0.89
N GLY A 75 -3.37 6.01 -0.28
CA GLY A 75 -2.28 6.96 -0.52
C GLY A 75 -2.59 8.15 -1.44
N LEU A 76 -3.85 8.33 -1.88
CA LEU A 76 -4.24 9.44 -2.76
C LEU A 76 -4.02 10.83 -2.13
N GLU A 77 -3.95 10.93 -0.81
CA GLU A 77 -3.60 12.16 -0.09
C GLU A 77 -2.18 12.68 -0.41
N THR A 78 -1.30 11.81 -0.94
CA THR A 78 0.07 12.15 -1.32
C THR A 78 0.23 12.47 -2.80
N TRP A 79 -0.88 12.45 -3.56
CA TRP A 79 -0.89 12.48 -5.01
C TRP A 79 -0.01 13.59 -5.61
N ASN A 80 -0.01 14.78 -5.02
CA ASN A 80 0.69 15.96 -5.54
C ASN A 80 2.07 16.23 -4.89
N TRP A 81 2.64 15.31 -4.11
CA TRP A 81 3.89 15.58 -3.39
C TRP A 81 5.14 15.53 -4.27
N SER A 82 5.21 14.59 -5.21
CA SER A 82 6.38 14.39 -6.06
C SER A 82 6.02 13.72 -7.39
N ASP A 83 6.97 13.73 -8.32
CA ASP A 83 7.03 12.81 -9.45
C ASP A 83 8.30 11.96 -9.33
N PRO A 84 8.27 10.66 -9.69
CA PRO A 84 7.15 9.89 -10.25
C PRO A 84 6.04 9.58 -9.21
N LEU A 85 4.92 9.02 -9.66
CA LEU A 85 4.02 8.26 -8.80
C LEU A 85 4.61 6.87 -8.55
N TYR A 86 4.81 6.53 -7.29
CA TYR A 86 5.22 5.18 -6.93
C TYR A 86 4.02 4.25 -6.74
N LEU A 87 4.14 3.03 -7.25
CA LEU A 87 3.12 1.99 -7.19
C LEU A 87 3.64 0.80 -6.37
N VAL A 88 2.89 0.41 -5.34
CA VAL A 88 3.26 -0.71 -4.44
C VAL A 88 2.07 -1.61 -4.13
N GLU A 89 2.33 -2.80 -3.61
CA GLU A 89 1.28 -3.77 -3.28
C GLU A 89 0.56 -3.40 -1.98
N GLY A 90 1.31 -3.16 -0.90
CA GLY A 90 0.77 -3.01 0.45
C GLY A 90 0.75 -1.57 0.97
N ILE A 91 -0.16 -1.33 1.93
CA ILE A 91 -0.26 -0.05 2.65
C ILE A 91 1.07 0.32 3.32
N PHE A 92 1.71 -0.67 3.96
CA PHE A 92 2.94 -0.42 4.70
C PHE A 92 4.13 -0.09 3.81
N ASP A 93 4.19 -0.62 2.60
CA ASP A 93 5.18 -0.21 1.58
C ASP A 93 4.96 1.26 1.19
N CYS A 94 3.70 1.62 0.98
CA CYS A 94 3.29 2.97 0.59
C CYS A 94 3.66 4.00 1.67
N VAL A 95 3.44 3.65 2.94
CA VAL A 95 3.82 4.47 4.09
C VAL A 95 5.33 4.75 4.12
N ARG A 96 6.19 3.80 3.76
CA ARG A 96 7.65 4.05 3.71
C ARG A 96 7.99 5.16 2.73
N LEU A 97 7.33 5.17 1.57
CA LEU A 97 7.51 6.19 0.53
C LEU A 97 6.94 7.54 0.98
N HIS A 98 5.77 7.55 1.63
CA HIS A 98 5.19 8.76 2.19
C HIS A 98 6.08 9.41 3.25
N ASN A 99 6.82 8.61 4.03
CA ASN A 99 7.77 9.12 5.02
C ASN A 99 9.00 9.78 4.39
N LEU A 100 9.28 9.50 3.11
CA LEU A 100 10.33 10.14 2.33
C LEU A 100 9.82 11.30 1.46
N GLY A 101 8.54 11.67 1.59
CA GLY A 101 7.93 12.73 0.80
C GLY A 101 7.56 12.33 -0.63
N CYS A 102 7.57 11.04 -0.95
CA CYS A 102 7.19 10.56 -2.27
C CYS A 102 5.65 10.43 -2.41
N ALA A 103 5.13 10.81 -3.57
CA ALA A 103 3.78 10.45 -3.99
C ALA A 103 3.71 8.95 -4.28
N ALA A 104 2.87 8.21 -3.55
CA ALA A 104 2.73 6.78 -3.74
C ALA A 104 1.29 6.31 -3.54
N ILE A 105 0.94 5.18 -4.17
CA ILE A 105 -0.32 4.48 -3.92
C ILE A 105 -0.12 2.99 -3.72
N ALA A 106 -0.90 2.39 -2.82
CA ALA A 106 -1.00 0.95 -2.67
C ALA A 106 -2.24 0.40 -3.40
N THR A 107 -2.03 -0.64 -4.21
CA THR A 107 -3.08 -1.30 -5.00
C THR A 107 -3.79 -2.41 -4.25
N LEU A 108 -3.22 -2.86 -3.12
CA LEU A 108 -3.68 -3.97 -2.29
C LEU A 108 -3.73 -5.31 -3.06
N SER A 109 -2.91 -5.44 -4.10
CA SER A 109 -2.79 -6.64 -4.92
C SER A 109 -1.56 -6.55 -5.84
N ASN A 110 -0.91 -7.68 -6.07
CA ASN A 110 0.15 -7.81 -7.05
C ASN A 110 -0.30 -7.73 -8.52
N ASP A 111 -1.60 -7.90 -8.81
CA ASP A 111 -2.14 -7.93 -10.18
C ASP A 111 -3.41 -7.07 -10.30
N PRO A 112 -3.28 -5.73 -10.18
CA PRO A 112 -4.41 -4.81 -10.11
C PRO A 112 -5.06 -4.52 -11.46
N LYS A 113 -5.54 -5.55 -12.17
CA LYS A 113 -6.17 -5.43 -13.50
C LYS A 113 -7.31 -4.42 -13.53
N GLN A 114 -8.09 -4.31 -12.46
CA GLN A 114 -9.18 -3.34 -12.36
C GLN A 114 -8.73 -1.88 -12.33
N LEU A 115 -7.44 -1.61 -12.08
CA LEU A 115 -6.86 -0.27 -12.08
C LEU A 115 -6.10 0.03 -13.39
N ALA A 116 -5.96 -0.96 -14.29
CA ALA A 116 -5.06 -0.87 -15.45
C ALA A 116 -5.34 0.34 -16.33
N GLU A 117 -6.60 0.51 -16.75
CA GLU A 117 -7.02 1.60 -17.63
C GLU A 117 -6.74 2.95 -16.98
N TRP A 118 -7.12 3.10 -15.70
CA TRP A 118 -6.84 4.32 -14.97
C TRP A 118 -5.33 4.60 -14.89
N LEU A 119 -4.51 3.62 -14.50
CA LEU A 119 -3.07 3.79 -14.35
C LEU A 119 -2.43 4.29 -15.66
N TRP A 120 -2.83 3.74 -16.81
CA TRP A 120 -2.32 4.15 -18.11
C TRP A 120 -2.85 5.51 -18.61
N THR A 121 -3.86 6.08 -17.96
CA THR A 121 -4.35 7.45 -18.27
C THR A 121 -3.66 8.54 -17.45
N ILE A 122 -2.86 8.18 -16.45
CA ILE A 122 -2.16 9.14 -15.59
C ILE A 122 -1.07 9.85 -16.40
N ASN A 123 -1.15 11.17 -16.48
CA ASN A 123 -0.17 12.00 -17.21
C ASN A 123 1.09 12.31 -16.39
N ARG A 124 1.72 11.29 -15.80
CA ARG A 124 3.05 11.38 -15.15
C ARG A 124 3.73 10.01 -15.10
N PRO A 125 5.07 9.96 -14.91
CA PRO A 125 5.76 8.69 -14.76
C PRO A 125 5.22 7.89 -13.56
N ILE A 126 5.07 6.58 -13.76
CA ILE A 126 4.63 5.62 -12.74
C ILE A 126 5.72 4.58 -12.56
N TYR A 127 6.27 4.47 -11.35
CA TYR A 127 7.37 3.56 -11.02
C TYR A 127 6.89 2.53 -10.00
N ALA A 128 6.96 1.23 -10.33
CA ALA A 128 6.55 0.17 -9.42
C ALA A 128 7.71 -0.32 -8.55
N ILE A 129 7.45 -0.55 -7.26
CA ILE A 129 8.34 -1.31 -6.38
C ILE A 129 7.63 -2.61 -6.06
N CYS A 130 8.16 -3.70 -6.62
CA CYS A 130 7.59 -5.04 -6.53
C CYS A 130 8.15 -5.79 -5.32
N ASP A 131 7.29 -6.54 -4.63
CA ASP A 131 7.73 -7.48 -3.59
C ASP A 131 8.60 -8.58 -4.19
N SER A 132 9.44 -9.19 -3.35
CA SER A 132 10.25 -10.34 -3.76
C SER A 132 9.38 -11.57 -4.06
N GLY A 133 9.79 -12.38 -5.04
CA GLY A 133 9.14 -13.65 -5.41
C GLY A 133 8.32 -13.63 -6.70
N GLU A 134 7.82 -14.80 -7.11
CA GLU A 134 7.14 -15.01 -8.41
C GLU A 134 5.88 -14.14 -8.60
N GLY A 135 5.27 -13.68 -7.51
CA GLY A 135 4.07 -12.85 -7.53
C GLY A 135 4.31 -11.38 -7.88
N GLY A 136 5.45 -10.80 -7.50
CA GLY A 136 5.70 -9.35 -7.58
C GLY A 136 5.87 -8.83 -9.01
N ALA A 137 6.27 -9.70 -9.94
CA ALA A 137 6.49 -9.33 -11.35
C ALA A 137 5.22 -8.83 -12.06
N LYS A 138 4.02 -9.13 -11.55
CA LYS A 138 2.77 -8.71 -12.19
C LYS A 138 2.49 -7.23 -12.03
N LEU A 139 2.89 -6.62 -10.91
CA LEU A 139 2.68 -5.20 -10.65
C LEU A 139 3.47 -4.33 -11.65
N ALA A 140 4.65 -4.82 -12.07
CA ALA A 140 5.50 -4.15 -13.05
C ALA A 140 4.77 -3.83 -14.37
N ASN A 141 3.81 -4.66 -14.78
CA ASN A 141 3.02 -4.47 -16.00
C ASN A 141 2.12 -3.23 -15.97
N PHE A 142 1.97 -2.56 -14.83
CA PHE A 142 1.15 -1.37 -14.65
C PHE A 142 2.00 -0.12 -14.40
N SER A 143 3.27 -0.16 -14.78
CA SER A 143 4.26 0.90 -14.54
C SER A 143 5.18 1.10 -15.73
N HIS A 144 5.79 2.28 -15.82
CA HIS A 144 6.76 2.62 -16.86
C HIS A 144 8.15 2.07 -16.54
N ARG A 145 8.48 1.96 -15.24
CA ARG A 145 9.73 1.40 -14.73
C ARG A 145 9.42 0.64 -13.46
N TYR A 146 10.21 -0.37 -13.15
CA TYR A 146 10.05 -1.13 -11.92
C TYR A 146 11.39 -1.57 -11.35
N VAL A 147 11.38 -1.83 -10.06
CA VAL A 147 12.45 -2.52 -9.33
C VAL A 147 11.80 -3.56 -8.42
N THR A 148 12.50 -4.66 -8.18
CA THR A 148 12.04 -5.73 -7.31
C THR A 148 12.87 -5.73 -6.04
N CYS A 149 12.21 -5.80 -4.89
CA CYS A 149 12.84 -5.99 -3.59
C CYS A 149 13.67 -7.29 -3.61
N SER A 150 14.91 -7.23 -3.10
CA SER A 150 15.78 -8.41 -3.06
C SER A 150 15.31 -9.47 -2.08
N ASP A 151 14.64 -9.05 -1.01
CA ASP A 151 14.04 -9.90 0.02
C ASP A 151 12.83 -9.18 0.62
N GLY A 152 11.78 -9.93 0.95
CA GLY A 152 10.54 -9.43 1.54
C GLY A 152 9.81 -8.37 0.71
N ASP A 153 9.37 -7.33 1.42
CA ASP A 153 8.57 -6.19 0.98
C ASP A 153 9.23 -4.87 1.44
N LEU A 154 8.80 -3.73 0.90
CA LEU A 154 9.41 -2.43 1.24
C LEU A 154 9.13 -2.04 2.70
N GLY A 155 7.95 -2.42 3.22
CA GLY A 155 7.47 -2.13 4.57
C GLY A 155 8.32 -2.76 5.69
N SER A 156 9.13 -3.77 5.38
CA SER A 156 10.07 -4.40 6.32
C SER A 156 11.51 -3.90 6.18
N MET A 157 11.80 -3.01 5.22
CA MET A 157 13.15 -2.51 4.97
C MET A 157 13.54 -1.32 5.84
N THR A 158 14.83 -1.24 6.18
CA THR A 158 15.47 -0.07 6.79
C THR A 158 15.43 1.15 5.86
N ASN A 159 15.55 2.37 6.41
CA ASN A 159 15.57 3.60 5.60
C ASN A 159 16.67 3.58 4.53
N ASP A 160 17.85 3.05 4.85
CA ASP A 160 18.98 2.96 3.90
C ASP A 160 18.69 2.00 2.74
N GLN A 161 17.99 0.89 3.00
CA GLN A 161 17.56 -0.04 1.97
C GLN A 161 16.51 0.61 1.05
N VAL A 162 15.52 1.31 1.61
CA VAL A 162 14.52 2.06 0.83
C VAL A 162 15.21 3.11 -0.05
N ALA A 163 16.16 3.87 0.49
CA ALA A 163 16.90 4.88 -0.28
C ALA A 163 17.70 4.26 -1.44
N LYS A 164 18.32 3.09 -1.22
CA LYS A 164 19.02 2.35 -2.30
C LYS A 164 18.07 1.87 -3.40
N ILE A 165 16.87 1.41 -3.05
CA ILE A 165 15.84 1.03 -4.03
C ILE A 165 15.44 2.25 -4.86
N LEU A 166 15.20 3.39 -4.22
CA LEU A 166 14.81 4.62 -4.92
C LEU A 166 15.91 5.12 -5.87
N ALA A 167 17.18 4.97 -5.49
CA ALA A 167 18.33 5.33 -6.34
C ALA A 167 18.55 4.38 -7.53
N ALA A 168 17.84 3.25 -7.61
CA ALA A 168 17.94 2.29 -8.71
C ALA A 168 17.00 2.63 -9.90
N PHE A 169 16.10 3.61 -9.72
CA PHE A 169 15.40 4.26 -10.81
C PHE A 169 16.29 5.37 -11.38
#